data_AF-A0A350WQA2-F1
#
_entry.id   AF-A0A350WQA2-F1
#
_cell.length_a   1.000
_cell.length_b   1.000
_cell.length_c   1.000
_cell.angle_alpha   90.00
_cell.angle_beta   90.00
_cell.angle_gamma   90.00
#
_symmetry.space_group_name_H-M   'P 1'
#
loop_
_entity.id
_entity.type
_entity.pdbx_description
1 polymer ?
#
loop_
_entity_poly.entity_id
_entity_poly.type
_entity_poly.pdbx_seq_one_letter_code
_entity_poly.pdbx_strand_id
1 'polypeptide(L)'
;MKIQGHAAGGWLATRLFLKHLSPADRSESNNLLTLGLIGGVLPDLDYLIYVFKKGRIAYEGDFRHHTWVTHTIPFYSIAALLLYMLGAVNKNLHLKKAAKVLSISTTAHLLQDTLGSGDGIMLFYPATKKMFGIGLSGLHGEEWNQHYTKTSFYALEKFIVITAIVTFFYDIYHNRKHRSKP
;
A
#
# COMPACT_ATOMS: atom_id res chain seq x y z
N MET A 1 -12.42 -4.53 4.31
CA MET A 1 -11.11 -4.36 3.64
C MET A 1 -10.75 -2.89 3.62
N LYS A 2 -9.47 -2.56 3.78
CA LYS A 2 -8.97 -1.18 3.89
C LYS A 2 -8.46 -0.60 2.56
N ILE A 3 -8.98 -1.10 1.41
CA ILE A 3 -8.42 -0.80 0.06
C ILE A 3 -8.19 0.70 -0.17
N GLN A 4 -9.16 1.54 0.20
CA GLN A 4 -9.06 3.00 0.00
C GLN A 4 -7.91 3.59 0.83
N GLY A 5 -7.80 3.15 2.09
CA GLY A 5 -6.70 3.52 2.98
C GLY A 5 -5.35 3.06 2.44
N HIS A 6 -5.27 1.84 1.93
CA HIS A 6 -4.07 1.24 1.35
C HIS A 6 -3.60 1.96 0.09
N ALA A 7 -4.52 2.24 -0.83
CA ALA A 7 -4.25 3.03 -2.04
C ALA A 7 -3.74 4.44 -1.69
N ALA A 8 -4.42 5.12 -0.77
CA ALA A 8 -4.05 6.46 -0.32
C ALA A 8 -2.70 6.47 0.41
N GLY A 9 -2.44 5.48 1.27
CA GLY A 9 -1.20 5.32 2.00
C GLY A 9 -0.01 5.08 1.05
N GLY A 10 -0.16 4.18 0.08
CA GLY A 10 0.86 3.93 -0.95
C GLY A 10 1.16 5.16 -1.80
N TRP A 11 0.13 5.92 -2.19
CA TRP A 11 0.29 7.18 -2.93
C TRP A 11 1.01 8.25 -2.10
N LEU A 12 0.60 8.46 -0.83
CA LEU A 12 1.21 9.45 0.07
C LEU A 12 2.66 9.11 0.42
N ALA A 13 2.96 7.85 0.74
CA ALA A 13 4.31 7.41 1.03
C ALA A 13 5.23 7.64 -0.17
N THR A 14 4.74 7.33 -1.38
CA THR A 14 5.46 7.60 -2.63
C THR A 14 5.67 9.09 -2.84
N ARG A 15 4.65 9.91 -2.59
CA ARG A 15 4.76 11.36 -2.70
C ARG A 15 5.84 11.93 -1.76
N LEU A 16 5.87 11.49 -0.51
CA LEU A 16 6.91 11.91 0.45
C LEU A 16 8.29 11.52 -0.05
N PHE A 17 8.45 10.30 -0.57
CA PHE A 17 9.69 9.87 -1.19
C PHE A 17 10.13 10.76 -2.36
N LEU A 18 9.20 11.14 -3.26
CA LEU A 18 9.50 12.01 -4.40
C LEU A 18 10.00 13.40 -3.98
N LYS A 19 9.60 13.92 -2.81
CA LYS A 19 10.11 15.19 -2.27
C LYS A 19 11.61 15.15 -1.95
N HIS A 20 12.18 13.96 -1.75
CA HIS A 20 13.61 13.78 -1.50
C HIS A 20 14.42 13.50 -2.77
N LEU A 21 13.76 13.36 -3.93
CA LEU A 21 14.45 13.25 -5.22
C LEU A 21 14.84 14.62 -5.76
N SER A 22 15.94 14.67 -6.52
CA SER A 22 16.35 15.87 -7.24
C SER A 22 15.25 16.33 -8.21
N PRO A 23 15.12 17.63 -8.53
CA PRO A 23 14.14 18.10 -9.51
C PRO A 23 14.26 17.41 -10.88
N ALA A 24 15.49 17.13 -11.34
CA ALA A 24 15.75 16.41 -12.58
C ALA A 24 15.17 14.98 -12.56
N ASP A 25 15.11 14.36 -11.39
CA ASP A 25 14.59 13.01 -11.20
C ASP A 25 13.07 12.91 -11.14
N ARG A 26 12.36 14.05 -11.07
CA ARG A 26 10.90 14.14 -10.91
C ARG A 26 10.13 14.20 -12.23
N SER A 27 10.79 14.08 -13.38
CA SER A 27 10.14 14.11 -14.70
C SER A 27 9.00 13.09 -14.83
N GLU A 28 9.07 11.98 -14.08
CA GLU A 28 8.08 10.89 -14.10
C GLU A 28 7.23 10.80 -12.84
N SER A 29 7.12 11.88 -12.08
CA SER A 29 6.44 11.88 -10.78
C SER A 29 5.03 11.29 -10.86
N ASN A 30 4.27 11.57 -11.93
CA ASN A 30 2.92 11.03 -12.10
C ASN A 30 2.90 9.50 -12.23
N ASN A 31 3.79 8.93 -13.05
CA ASN A 31 3.89 7.47 -13.22
C ASN A 31 4.29 6.80 -11.90
N LEU A 32 5.25 7.38 -11.18
CA LEU A 32 5.68 6.88 -9.89
C LEU A 32 4.56 6.97 -8.84
N LEU A 33 3.80 8.07 -8.81
CA LEU A 33 2.63 8.20 -7.93
C LEU A 33 1.54 7.17 -8.24
N THR A 34 1.26 6.91 -9.53
CA THR A 34 0.33 5.85 -9.95
C THR A 34 0.83 4.48 -9.53
N LEU A 35 2.12 4.19 -9.70
CA LEU A 35 2.74 2.96 -9.20
C LEU A 35 2.66 2.86 -7.68
N GLY A 36 2.78 3.97 -6.96
CA GLY A 36 2.61 4.05 -5.51
C GLY A 36 1.21 3.67 -5.07
N LEU A 37 0.19 4.18 -5.77
CA LEU A 37 -1.21 3.85 -5.54
C LEU A 37 -1.47 2.36 -5.80
N ILE A 38 -1.03 1.83 -6.94
CA ILE A 38 -1.19 0.42 -7.30
C ILE A 38 -0.44 -0.47 -6.31
N GLY A 39 0.80 -0.14 -6.00
CA GLY A 39 1.63 -0.89 -5.05
C GLY A 39 1.06 -0.89 -3.62
N GLY A 40 0.32 0.16 -3.25
CA GLY A 40 -0.43 0.21 -1.99
C GLY A 40 -1.57 -0.81 -1.93
N VAL A 41 -2.20 -1.17 -3.05
CA VAL A 41 -3.31 -2.15 -3.10
C VAL A 41 -2.81 -3.55 -3.46
N LEU A 42 -1.61 -3.66 -4.01
CA LEU A 42 -1.05 -4.89 -4.56
C LEU A 42 -1.12 -6.11 -3.60
N PRO A 43 -0.88 -5.98 -2.28
CA PRO A 43 -0.96 -7.13 -1.38
C PRO A 43 -2.38 -7.69 -1.23
N ASP A 44 -3.42 -6.84 -1.31
CA ASP A 44 -4.84 -7.23 -1.24
C ASP A 44 -5.34 -7.96 -2.50
N LEU A 45 -4.54 -8.03 -3.58
CA LEU A 45 -4.97 -8.71 -4.81
C LEU A 45 -5.05 -10.24 -4.64
N ASP A 46 -4.52 -10.79 -3.57
CA ASP A 46 -4.75 -12.18 -3.18
C ASP A 46 -6.24 -12.50 -2.94
N TYR A 47 -7.03 -11.50 -2.53
CA TYR A 47 -8.49 -11.61 -2.47
C TYR A 47 -9.11 -11.96 -3.82
N LEU A 48 -8.58 -11.42 -4.92
CA LEU A 48 -9.09 -11.76 -6.26
C LEU A 48 -8.82 -13.23 -6.60
N ILE A 49 -7.65 -13.75 -6.17
CA ILE A 49 -7.32 -15.18 -6.33
C ILE A 49 -8.30 -16.03 -5.53
N TYR A 50 -8.65 -15.60 -4.31
CA TYR A 50 -9.65 -16.28 -3.50
C TYR A 50 -11.03 -16.30 -4.15
N VAL A 51 -11.53 -15.14 -4.59
CA VAL A 51 -12.82 -15.00 -5.28
C VAL A 51 -12.85 -15.87 -6.54
N PHE A 52 -11.78 -15.84 -7.33
CA PHE A 52 -11.67 -16.66 -8.53
C PHE A 52 -11.74 -18.16 -8.23
N LYS A 53 -11.05 -18.64 -7.19
CA LYS A 53 -11.06 -20.05 -6.78
C LYS A 53 -12.40 -20.50 -6.21
N LYS A 54 -13.09 -19.64 -5.45
CA LYS A 54 -14.38 -19.97 -4.82
C LYS A 54 -15.57 -19.77 -5.75
N GLY A 55 -15.41 -19.04 -6.85
CA GLY A 55 -16.48 -18.76 -7.82
C GLY A 55 -17.57 -17.81 -7.28
N ARG A 56 -17.36 -17.21 -6.11
CA ARG A 56 -18.30 -16.27 -5.48
C ARG A 56 -17.58 -15.23 -4.64
N ILE A 57 -18.14 -14.02 -4.62
CA ILE A 57 -17.76 -12.97 -3.67
C ILE A 57 -18.50 -13.28 -2.36
N ALA A 58 -17.92 -14.17 -1.55
CA ALA A 58 -18.46 -14.44 -0.22
C ALA A 58 -17.41 -14.00 0.81
N TYR A 59 -17.76 -12.95 1.57
CA TYR A 59 -17.04 -12.55 2.78
C TYR A 59 -17.38 -13.56 3.90
N GLU A 60 -17.02 -14.81 3.67
CA GLU A 60 -17.10 -15.83 4.70
C GLU A 60 -16.02 -15.53 5.75
N GLY A 61 -16.33 -15.73 7.03
CA GLY A 61 -15.41 -15.46 8.14
C GLY A 61 -14.13 -16.32 8.11
N ASP A 62 -13.99 -17.22 7.14
CA ASP A 62 -12.85 -18.10 6.92
C ASP A 62 -11.74 -17.46 6.06
N PHE A 63 -12.00 -16.35 5.36
CA PHE A 63 -10.99 -15.74 4.50
C PHE A 63 -9.98 -14.88 5.26
N ARG A 64 -8.81 -15.47 5.56
CA ARG A 64 -7.70 -14.83 6.25
C ARG A 64 -6.56 -14.42 5.28
N HIS A 65 -6.77 -13.44 4.40
CA HIS A 65 -5.70 -12.95 3.49
C HIS A 65 -4.42 -12.50 4.21
N HIS A 66 -4.53 -11.99 5.44
CA HIS A 66 -3.36 -11.58 6.22
C HIS A 66 -2.40 -12.75 6.54
N THR A 67 -2.79 -14.00 6.28
CA THR A 67 -1.92 -15.17 6.38
C THR A 67 -1.26 -15.55 5.04
N TRP A 68 -1.47 -14.78 3.97
CA TRP A 68 -0.87 -15.05 2.67
C TRP A 68 0.53 -14.44 2.58
N VAL A 69 1.36 -14.99 1.69
CA VAL A 69 2.76 -14.55 1.51
C VAL A 69 2.87 -13.11 1.02
N THR A 70 1.83 -12.59 0.38
CA THR A 70 1.64 -11.17 0.02
C THR A 70 1.69 -10.27 1.24
N HIS A 71 1.22 -10.70 2.41
CA HIS A 71 1.20 -9.89 3.64
C HIS A 71 2.48 -10.06 4.49
N THR A 72 3.65 -10.13 3.83
CA THR A 72 4.94 -10.36 4.48
C THR A 72 6.00 -9.38 3.97
N ILE A 73 6.88 -8.90 4.86
CA ILE A 73 7.99 -8.02 4.47
C ILE A 73 8.97 -8.71 3.52
N PRO A 74 9.39 -9.98 3.76
CA PRO A 74 10.35 -10.65 2.88
C PRO A 74 9.86 -10.73 1.43
N PHE A 75 8.58 -11.00 1.19
CA PHE A 75 8.04 -11.16 -0.16
C PHE A 75 8.26 -9.91 -1.03
N TYR A 76 7.81 -8.75 -0.57
CA TYR A 76 7.97 -7.50 -1.33
C TYR A 76 9.39 -6.94 -1.29
N SER A 77 10.14 -7.19 -0.21
CA SER A 77 11.55 -6.80 -0.14
C SER A 77 12.38 -7.54 -1.18
N ILE A 78 12.16 -8.84 -1.35
CA ILE A 78 12.80 -9.65 -2.38
C ILE A 78 12.37 -9.18 -3.78
N ALA A 79 11.06 -8.99 -4.02
CA ALA A 79 10.56 -8.52 -5.31
C ALA A 79 11.15 -7.14 -5.70
N ALA A 80 11.18 -6.19 -4.76
CA ALA A 80 11.78 -4.88 -4.96
C ALA A 80 13.29 -4.97 -5.19
N LEU A 81 14.01 -5.82 -4.44
CA LEU A 81 15.44 -6.04 -4.62
C LEU A 81 15.75 -6.61 -6.01
N LEU A 82 15.01 -7.63 -6.46
CA LEU A 82 15.17 -8.20 -7.80
C LEU A 82 14.92 -7.15 -8.88
N LEU A 83 13.85 -6.36 -8.77
CA LEU A 83 13.55 -5.27 -9.71
C LEU A 83 14.63 -4.19 -9.71
N TYR A 84 15.18 -3.86 -8.54
CA TYR A 84 16.28 -2.91 -8.40
C TYR A 84 17.56 -3.43 -9.08
N MET A 85 17.94 -4.69 -8.81
CA MET A 85 19.10 -5.33 -9.42
C MET A 85 18.96 -5.39 -10.94
N LEU A 86 17.78 -5.72 -11.46
CA LEU A 86 17.50 -5.69 -12.89
C LEU A 86 17.70 -4.29 -13.47
N GLY A 87 17.21 -3.25 -12.78
CA GLY A 87 17.46 -1.86 -13.16
C GLY A 87 18.92 -1.45 -13.08
N ALA A 88 19.69 -1.99 -12.13
CA ALA A 88 21.11 -1.73 -12.00
C ALA A 88 21.92 -2.35 -13.14
N VAL A 89 21.70 -3.64 -13.45
CA VAL A 89 22.37 -4.36 -14.54
C VAL A 89 22.11 -3.69 -15.88
N ASN A 90 20.86 -3.29 -16.15
CA ASN A 90 20.48 -2.62 -17.40
C ASN A 90 20.75 -1.11 -17.41
N LYS A 91 21.37 -0.55 -16.36
CA LYS A 91 21.56 0.91 -16.17
C LYS A 91 20.25 1.72 -16.30
N ASN A 92 19.10 1.07 -16.07
CA ASN A 92 17.78 1.66 -16.21
C ASN A 92 17.36 2.37 -14.91
N LEU A 93 17.39 3.70 -14.92
CA LEU A 93 17.03 4.52 -13.76
C LEU A 93 15.54 4.39 -13.40
N HIS A 94 14.67 4.22 -14.39
CA HIS A 94 13.23 4.08 -14.21
C HIS A 94 12.89 2.83 -13.40
N LEU A 95 13.48 1.68 -13.74
CA LEU A 95 13.32 0.45 -12.98
C LEU A 95 13.80 0.59 -11.53
N LYS A 96 14.94 1.26 -11.30
CA LYS A 96 15.46 1.52 -9.95
C LYS A 96 14.50 2.40 -9.13
N LYS A 97 13.88 3.41 -9.75
CA LYS A 97 12.85 4.25 -9.10
C LYS A 97 11.58 3.44 -8.82
N ALA A 98 11.10 2.66 -9.79
CA ALA A 98 9.93 1.80 -9.63
C ALA A 98 10.12 0.77 -8.49
N ALA A 99 11.30 0.16 -8.38
CA ALA A 99 11.64 -0.75 -7.27
C ALA A 99 11.56 -0.08 -5.90
N LYS A 100 12.08 1.14 -5.76
CA LYS A 100 11.97 1.92 -4.52
C LYS A 100 10.51 2.25 -4.19
N VAL A 101 9.74 2.68 -5.20
CA VAL A 101 8.31 2.96 -5.04
C VAL A 101 7.55 1.71 -4.60
N LEU A 102 7.78 0.58 -5.25
CA LEU A 102 7.18 -0.71 -4.89
C LEU A 102 7.47 -1.07 -3.42
N SER A 103 8.74 -0.97 -3.00
CA SER A 103 9.15 -1.24 -1.62
C SER A 103 8.45 -0.31 -0.63
N ILE A 104 8.42 1.00 -0.90
CA ILE A 104 7.83 1.99 0.00
C ILE A 104 6.30 1.85 0.09
N SER A 105 5.62 1.67 -1.05
CA SER A 105 4.16 1.58 -1.07
C SER A 105 3.64 0.29 -0.45
N THR A 106 4.28 -0.85 -0.73
CA THR A 106 3.93 -2.13 -0.11
C THR A 106 4.29 -2.15 1.38
N THR A 107 5.39 -1.52 1.79
CA THR A 107 5.70 -1.35 3.22
C THR A 107 4.64 -0.49 3.92
N ALA A 108 4.19 0.61 3.28
CA ALA A 108 3.11 1.44 3.84
C ALA A 108 1.82 0.64 4.03
N HIS A 109 1.44 -0.19 3.06
CA HIS A 109 0.32 -1.12 3.19
C HIS A 109 0.51 -2.06 4.39
N LEU A 110 1.63 -2.79 4.47
CA LEU A 110 1.87 -3.76 5.55
C LEU A 110 1.84 -3.09 6.93
N LEU A 111 2.35 -1.86 7.04
CA LEU A 111 2.26 -1.08 8.26
C LEU A 111 0.80 -0.74 8.60
N GLN A 112 -0.04 -0.36 7.63
CA GLN A 112 -1.47 -0.12 7.87
C GLN A 112 -2.21 -1.37 8.35
N ASP A 113 -1.82 -2.55 7.87
CA ASP A 113 -2.41 -3.83 8.33
C ASP A 113 -1.94 -4.29 9.70
N THR A 114 -0.82 -3.76 10.20
CA THR A 114 -0.46 -3.96 11.60
C THR A 114 -1.30 -3.11 12.55
N LEU A 115 -2.09 -2.15 12.07
CA LEU A 115 -2.86 -1.23 12.92
C LEU A 115 -4.36 -1.53 12.89
N GLY A 116 -4.94 -1.94 14.03
CA GLY A 116 -6.38 -2.13 14.18
C GLY A 116 -6.98 -3.23 13.30
N SER A 117 -6.17 -4.18 12.82
CA SER A 117 -6.65 -5.36 12.12
C SER A 117 -7.27 -6.38 13.09
N GLY A 118 -8.03 -7.33 12.54
CA GLY A 118 -8.57 -8.45 13.32
C GLY A 118 -7.43 -9.31 13.88
N ASP A 119 -6.59 -9.81 12.99
CA ASP A 119 -5.59 -10.83 13.31
C ASP A 119 -4.13 -10.33 13.34
N GLY A 120 -3.83 -9.16 12.80
CA GLY A 120 -2.46 -8.77 12.45
C GLY A 120 -2.01 -9.40 11.13
N ILE A 121 -0.70 -9.37 10.85
CA ILE A 121 -0.08 -10.00 9.67
C ILE A 121 1.14 -10.84 10.05
N MET A 122 1.47 -11.86 9.24
CA MET A 122 2.69 -12.67 9.41
C MET A 122 3.94 -11.95 8.88
N LEU A 123 4.28 -10.83 9.51
CA LEU A 123 5.21 -9.83 9.01
C LEU A 123 6.59 -10.39 8.55
N PHE A 124 7.09 -11.44 9.22
CA PHE A 124 8.39 -12.07 8.95
C PHE A 124 8.32 -13.53 8.45
N TYR A 125 7.18 -13.99 7.94
CA TYR A 125 7.10 -15.31 7.30
C TYR A 125 8.08 -15.38 6.10
N PRO A 126 8.79 -16.50 5.86
CA PRO A 126 8.63 -17.82 6.48
C PRO A 126 9.43 -18.07 7.78
N ALA A 127 10.19 -17.09 8.28
CA ALA A 127 10.98 -17.29 9.49
C ALA A 127 10.10 -17.52 10.74
N THR A 128 8.92 -16.90 10.79
CA THR A 128 7.92 -17.13 11.84
C THR A 128 6.50 -16.97 11.30
N LYS A 129 5.56 -17.74 11.87
CA LYS A 129 4.11 -17.62 11.63
C LYS A 129 3.39 -16.76 12.67
N LYS A 130 4.14 -16.08 13.56
CA LYS A 130 3.56 -15.19 14.57
C LYS A 130 2.83 -14.04 13.87
N MET A 131 1.61 -13.75 14.32
CA MET A 131 0.85 -12.58 13.86
C MET A 131 1.30 -11.33 14.62
N PHE A 132 1.63 -10.27 13.88
CA PHE A 132 2.06 -8.99 14.42
C PHE A 132 1.00 -7.92 14.17
N GLY A 133 0.70 -7.14 15.20
CA GLY A 133 -0.15 -5.97 15.10
C GLY A 133 -0.41 -5.29 16.44
N ILE A 134 -1.05 -4.13 16.38
CA ILE A 134 -1.39 -3.25 17.47
C ILE A 134 -2.90 -3.03 17.43
N GLY A 135 -3.57 -3.20 18.58
CA GLY A 135 -5.03 -3.10 18.65
C GLY A 135 -5.75 -4.26 17.95
N LEU A 136 -5.21 -5.47 18.09
CA LEU A 136 -5.81 -6.68 17.53
C LEU A 136 -7.13 -7.00 18.24
N SER A 137 -8.20 -7.16 17.47
CA SER A 137 -9.54 -7.45 18.01
C SER A 137 -9.89 -8.94 18.02
N GLY A 138 -9.21 -9.75 17.19
CA GLY A 138 -9.56 -11.15 16.95
C GLY A 138 -10.87 -11.35 16.17
N LEU A 139 -11.53 -10.27 15.77
CA LEU A 139 -12.78 -10.27 15.01
C LEU A 139 -12.49 -10.43 13.52
N HIS A 140 -13.46 -10.96 12.76
CA HIS A 140 -13.33 -11.21 11.32
C HIS A 140 -14.57 -10.76 10.55
N GLY A 141 -14.43 -10.62 9.24
CA GLY A 141 -15.54 -10.34 8.33
C GLY A 141 -16.33 -9.08 8.71
N GLU A 142 -17.66 -9.21 8.74
CA GLU A 142 -18.58 -8.10 9.02
C GLU A 142 -18.50 -7.63 10.48
N GLU A 143 -18.30 -8.55 11.43
CA GLU A 143 -18.14 -8.21 12.84
C GLU A 143 -16.90 -7.32 13.07
N TRP A 144 -15.78 -7.68 12.42
CA TRP A 144 -14.60 -6.82 12.41
C TRP A 144 -14.88 -5.45 11.81
N ASN A 145 -15.60 -5.39 10.68
CA ASN A 145 -15.91 -4.13 10.01
C ASN A 145 -16.73 -3.18 10.91
N GLN A 146 -17.75 -3.72 11.58
CA GLN A 146 -18.59 -2.97 12.51
C GLN A 146 -17.82 -2.48 13.75
N HIS A 147 -16.88 -3.29 14.24
CA HIS A 147 -15.99 -2.89 15.33
C HIS A 147 -14.97 -1.83 14.87
N TYR A 148 -14.28 -2.09 13.76
CA TYR A 148 -13.19 -1.27 13.21
C TYR A 148 -13.61 0.17 12.98
N THR A 149 -14.80 0.39 12.41
CA THR A 149 -15.36 1.73 12.14
C THR A 149 -15.55 2.61 13.38
N LYS A 150 -15.55 2.00 14.58
CA LYS A 150 -15.66 2.71 15.88
C LYS A 150 -14.31 2.97 16.55
N THR A 151 -13.21 2.52 15.95
CA THR A 151 -11.85 2.64 16.52
C THR A 151 -11.14 3.92 16.06
N SER A 152 -10.12 4.34 16.83
CA SER A 152 -9.23 5.43 16.42
C SER A 152 -8.39 5.08 15.17
N PHE A 153 -8.16 3.79 14.90
CA PHE A 153 -7.46 3.35 13.69
C PHE A 153 -8.26 3.65 12.41
N TYR A 154 -9.59 3.57 12.46
CA TYR A 154 -10.43 3.97 11.33
C TYR A 154 -10.40 5.48 11.11
N ALA A 155 -10.38 6.28 12.19
CA ALA A 155 -10.20 7.73 12.08
C ALA A 155 -8.84 8.09 11.45
N LEU A 156 -7.77 7.38 11.83
CA LEU A 156 -6.45 7.51 11.21
C LEU A 156 -6.47 7.15 9.72
N GLU A 157 -7.14 6.05 9.34
CA GLU A 157 -7.30 5.68 7.93
C GLU A 157 -8.02 6.78 7.14
N LYS A 158 -9.13 7.31 7.66
CA LYS A 158 -9.84 8.43 7.03
C LYS A 158 -8.97 9.66 6.91
N PHE A 159 -8.17 9.97 7.92
CA PHE A 159 -7.21 11.06 7.87
C PHE A 159 -6.18 10.88 6.74
N ILE A 160 -5.64 9.66 6.54
CA ILE A 160 -4.74 9.33 5.43
C ILE A 160 -5.43 9.55 4.09
N VAL A 161 -6.66 9.03 3.93
CA VAL A 161 -7.45 9.18 2.68
C VAL A 161 -7.73 10.65 2.37
N ILE A 162 -8.23 11.41 3.35
CA ILE A 162 -8.53 12.84 3.19
C ILE A 162 -7.25 13.61 2.83
N THR A 163 -6.14 13.32 3.52
CA THR A 163 -4.85 13.96 3.24
C THR A 163 -4.38 13.67 1.81
N ALA A 164 -4.53 12.44 1.32
CA ALA A 164 -4.19 12.08 -0.05
C ALA A 164 -5.03 12.87 -1.07
N ILE A 165 -6.35 12.94 -0.85
CA ILE A 165 -7.29 13.66 -1.73
C ILE A 165 -6.98 15.16 -1.75
N VAL A 166 -6.85 15.80 -0.59
CA VAL A 166 -6.53 17.24 -0.47
C VAL A 166 -5.21 17.54 -1.18
N THR A 167 -4.20 16.71 -0.93
CA THR A 167 -2.87 16.89 -1.54
C THR A 167 -2.91 16.71 -3.06
N PHE A 168 -3.67 15.75 -3.56
CA PHE A 168 -3.86 15.53 -5.00
C PHE A 168 -4.52 16.73 -5.68
N PHE A 169 -5.61 17.27 -5.10
CA PHE A 169 -6.26 18.45 -5.65
C PHE A 169 -5.38 19.71 -5.55
N TYR A 170 -4.62 19.86 -4.47
CA TYR A 170 -3.63 20.92 -4.33
C TYR A 170 -2.60 20.89 -5.46
N ASP A 171 -2.08 19.70 -5.81
CA ASP A 171 -1.14 19.54 -6.93
C ASP A 171 -1.75 19.91 -8.27
N ILE A 172 -2.99 19.47 -8.53
CA ILE A 172 -3.70 19.82 -9.78
C ILE A 172 -3.85 21.34 -9.88
N TYR A 173 -4.29 21.99 -8.80
CA TYR A 173 -4.50 23.43 -8.77
C TYR A 173 -3.21 24.20 -9.03
N HIS A 174 -2.13 23.86 -8.31
CA HIS A 174 -0.84 24.55 -8.46
C HIS A 174 -0.17 24.29 -9.82
N ASN A 175 -0.22 23.06 -10.33
CA ASN A 175 0.37 22.74 -11.63
C ASN A 175 -0.33 23.46 -12.81
N ARG A 176 -1.64 23.70 -12.71
CA ARG A 176 -2.37 24.51 -13.70
C ARG A 176 -1.90 25.96 -13.72
N LYS A 177 -1.72 26.58 -12.55
CA LYS A 177 -1.29 27.99 -12.43
C LYS A 177 0.11 28.25 -12.98
N HIS A 178 1.01 27.26 -12.90
CA HIS A 178 2.36 27.38 -13.46
C HIS A 178 2.42 27.16 -14.97
N ARG A 179 1.50 26.37 -15.55
CA ARG A 179 1.41 26.18 -17.01
C ARG A 179 0.72 27.33 -17.75
N SER A 180 -0.04 28.17 -17.04
CA SER A 180 -0.78 29.29 -17.62
C SER A 180 -0.02 30.62 -17.62
N LYS A 181 1.24 30.64 -17.15
CA LYS A 181 2.09 31.84 -17.28
C LYS A 181 2.94 31.69 -18.55
N PRO A 182 2.71 32.54 -19.57
CA PRO A 182 3.50 32.56 -20.80
C PRO A 182 4.95 32.96 -20.52
#